data_AF-V5V3H7-F1
#
_entry.id   AF-V5V3H7-F1
#
_cell.length_a   1.000
_cell.length_b   1.000
_cell.length_c   1.000
_cell.angle_alpha   90.00
_cell.angle_beta   90.00
_cell.angle_gamma   90.00
#
_symmetry.space_group_name_H-M   'P 1'
#
loop_
_entity.id
_entity.type
_entity.pdbx_description
1 polymer ?
#
loop_
_entity_poly.entity_id
_entity_poly.type
_entity_poly.pdbx_seq_one_letter_code
_entity_poly.pdbx_strand_id
1 'polypeptide(L)'
;MQDGRVIADSISPAGVRLVTLQLTYPRFIHSELLTHRVFSRNSASSRAVPVAKMMAQVEQNPVIPYHWGKNQRGMQAREESEQKEAAKEIWLKTRLAVLEGARQLHELGIHKQVVNRMLEPWMWMQTVVSSTEWDNFLRLRNHPDAQPEMQALAKLIQHLLETHEPTPVAVGDWHLPYIDPTERQQYSLEECKYMSVARCARVSYYLRDGQRSDPASDLALYERLAGAEPKHLSPLEHVAECMGDRQSYANFVGWRQLRYFEERKSASPRK
;
A
#
# COMPACT_ATOMS: atom_id res chain seq x y z
N MET A 1 11.95 -3.85 7.81
CA MET A 1 11.14 -3.80 9.05
C MET A 1 9.75 -3.28 8.70
N GLN A 2 8.74 -3.72 9.44
CA GLN A 2 7.39 -3.18 9.31
C GLN A 2 7.37 -1.72 9.72
N ASP A 3 6.69 -0.88 8.94
CA ASP A 3 6.69 0.57 9.11
C ASP A 3 5.42 1.16 8.50
N GLY A 4 5.04 2.36 8.92
CA GLY A 4 3.85 3.03 8.41
C GLY A 4 3.82 4.51 8.75
N ARG A 5 3.23 5.29 7.86
CA ARG A 5 2.97 6.72 8.08
C ARG A 5 1.67 7.16 7.44
N VAL A 6 1.04 8.16 8.05
CA VAL A 6 -0.06 8.90 7.46
C VAL A 6 0.51 9.83 6.40
N ILE A 7 -0.02 9.76 5.17
CA ILE A 7 0.43 10.60 4.04
C ILE A 7 -0.62 11.62 3.61
N ALA A 8 -1.88 11.43 4.04
CA ALA A 8 -2.90 12.45 4.10
C ALA A 8 -4.00 12.00 5.07
N ASP A 9 -4.58 12.96 5.76
CA ASP A 9 -5.65 12.75 6.72
C ASP A 9 -6.59 13.96 6.66
N SER A 10 -7.84 13.69 6.29
CA SER A 10 -8.80 14.75 6.01
C SER A 10 -10.13 14.46 6.65
N ILE A 11 -10.78 15.49 7.18
CA ILE A 11 -12.12 15.40 7.76
C ILE A 11 -13.07 16.37 7.06
N SER A 12 -14.22 15.85 6.64
CA SER A 12 -15.28 16.63 6.00
C SER A 12 -16.12 17.41 7.04
N PRO A 13 -16.90 18.42 6.63
CA PRO A 13 -17.84 19.12 7.53
C PRO A 13 -18.91 18.20 8.14
N ALA A 14 -19.18 17.05 7.50
CA ALA A 14 -20.10 16.03 8.01
C ALA A 14 -19.43 15.05 9.00
N GLY A 15 -18.19 15.32 9.40
CA GLY A 15 -17.41 14.51 10.34
C GLY A 15 -16.94 13.17 9.76
N VAL A 16 -16.83 13.04 8.43
CA VAL A 16 -16.34 11.81 7.80
C VAL A 16 -14.87 11.95 7.47
N ARG A 17 -14.04 11.12 8.13
CA ARG A 17 -12.58 11.13 8.00
C ARG A 17 -12.14 10.20 6.86
N LEU A 18 -11.32 10.70 5.94
CA LEU A 18 -10.62 9.91 4.92
C LEU A 18 -9.13 9.93 5.25
N VAL A 19 -8.56 8.74 5.44
CA VAL A 19 -7.13 8.58 5.76
C VAL A 19 -6.45 7.81 4.65
N THR A 20 -5.27 8.29 4.24
CA THR A 20 -4.36 7.58 3.36
C THR A 20 -3.06 7.26 4.09
N LEU A 21 -2.71 5.97 4.12
CA LEU A 21 -1.52 5.43 4.77
C LEU A 21 -0.53 4.90 3.74
N GLN A 22 0.75 5.12 3.98
CA GLN A 22 1.83 4.36 3.36
C GLN A 22 2.31 3.31 4.35
N LEU A 23 2.27 2.04 3.98
CA LEU A 23 2.56 0.90 4.85
C LEU A 23 3.66 0.04 4.24
N THR A 24 4.50 -0.54 5.10
CA THR A 24 5.51 -1.55 4.77
C THR A 24 5.28 -2.75 5.68
N TYR A 25 5.08 -3.96 5.14
CA TYR A 25 4.80 -5.16 5.93
C TYR A 25 5.20 -6.44 5.16
N PRO A 26 5.18 -7.64 5.80
CA PRO A 26 5.53 -8.88 5.13
C PRO A 26 4.70 -9.19 3.89
N ARG A 27 5.34 -9.56 2.78
CA ARG A 27 4.65 -9.82 1.51
C ARG A 27 3.60 -10.94 1.63
N PHE A 28 3.84 -11.93 2.48
CA PHE A 28 2.98 -13.11 2.63
C PHE A 28 1.62 -12.81 3.29
N ILE A 29 1.48 -11.74 4.08
CA ILE A 29 0.17 -11.35 4.65
C ILE A 29 -0.66 -10.46 3.71
N HIS A 30 -0.14 -10.14 2.52
CA HIS A 30 -0.83 -9.22 1.62
C HIS A 30 -2.19 -9.72 1.19
N SER A 31 -2.31 -11.01 0.89
CA SER A 31 -3.57 -11.64 0.47
C SER A 31 -4.67 -11.42 1.51
N GLU A 32 -4.34 -11.45 2.80
CA GLU A 32 -5.28 -11.15 3.87
C GLU A 32 -5.69 -9.68 3.90
N LEU A 33 -4.75 -8.75 3.73
CA LEU A 33 -5.08 -7.33 3.57
C LEU A 33 -6.01 -7.13 2.37
N LEU A 34 -5.80 -7.91 1.30
CA LEU A 34 -6.56 -7.77 0.07
C LEU A 34 -8.06 -8.10 0.21
N THR A 35 -8.44 -8.85 1.26
CA THR A 35 -9.84 -9.22 1.55
C THR A 35 -10.71 -8.05 2.01
N HIS A 36 -10.10 -6.95 2.47
CA HIS A 36 -10.82 -5.76 2.93
C HIS A 36 -11.17 -4.85 1.76
N ARG A 37 -12.38 -5.02 1.22
CA ARG A 37 -12.85 -4.35 0.00
C ARG A 37 -13.11 -2.84 0.16
N VAL A 38 -13.28 -2.36 1.40
CA VAL A 38 -13.43 -0.93 1.72
C VAL A 38 -12.13 -0.14 1.50
N PHE A 39 -11.01 -0.81 1.24
CA PHE A 39 -9.72 -0.20 0.98
C PHE A 39 -9.45 0.00 -0.51
N SER A 40 -9.15 1.24 -0.87
CA SER A 40 -8.46 1.57 -2.13
C SER A 40 -6.97 1.40 -1.93
N ARG A 41 -6.29 0.76 -2.89
CA ARG A 41 -4.93 0.25 -2.70
C ARG A 41 -4.07 0.40 -3.94
N ASN A 42 -2.81 0.78 -3.72
CA ASN A 42 -1.72 0.49 -4.65
C ASN A 42 -0.60 -0.24 -3.92
N SER A 43 0.02 -1.22 -4.58
CA SER A 43 1.13 -1.99 -4.03
C SER A 43 2.35 -1.95 -4.93
N ALA A 44 3.54 -1.89 -4.33
CA ALA A 44 4.79 -2.03 -5.06
C ALA A 44 4.84 -3.40 -5.75
N SER A 45 5.01 -3.41 -7.07
CA SER A 45 5.02 -4.63 -7.86
C SER A 45 6.41 -5.24 -7.89
N SER A 46 6.55 -6.49 -7.44
CA SER A 46 7.79 -7.25 -7.60
C SER A 46 8.17 -7.43 -9.08
N ARG A 47 7.20 -7.37 -10.01
CA ARG A 47 7.44 -7.38 -11.46
C ARG A 47 8.06 -6.09 -11.97
N ALA A 48 7.96 -4.99 -11.24
CA ALA A 48 8.58 -3.72 -11.60
C ALA A 48 10.05 -3.67 -11.13
N VAL A 49 10.38 -4.37 -10.04
CA VAL A 49 11.70 -4.30 -9.38
C VAL A 49 12.75 -5.19 -10.05
N PRO A 50 13.95 -4.68 -10.37
CA PRO A 50 15.06 -5.51 -10.84
C PRO A 50 15.39 -6.66 -9.89
N VAL A 51 15.72 -7.84 -10.42
CA VAL A 51 16.00 -9.05 -9.63
C VAL A 51 17.13 -8.80 -8.62
N ALA A 52 18.24 -8.19 -9.06
CA ALA A 52 19.37 -7.87 -8.19
C ALA A 52 18.99 -7.02 -6.96
N LYS A 53 18.15 -5.99 -7.16
CA LYS A 53 17.66 -5.15 -6.06
C LYS A 53 16.79 -5.94 -5.08
N MET A 54 16.01 -6.89 -5.60
CA MET A 54 15.16 -7.73 -4.77
C MET A 54 15.96 -8.77 -3.96
N MET A 55 16.96 -9.41 -4.59
CA MET A 55 17.89 -10.30 -3.90
C MET A 55 18.63 -9.58 -2.77
N ALA A 56 19.14 -8.37 -3.03
CA ALA A 56 19.81 -7.56 -2.02
C ALA A 56 18.91 -7.25 -0.81
N GLN A 57 17.63 -6.91 -1.04
CA GLN A 57 16.68 -6.69 0.07
C GLN A 57 16.48 -7.95 0.92
N VAL A 58 16.31 -9.11 0.28
CA VAL A 58 16.10 -10.38 0.97
C VAL A 58 17.35 -10.83 1.73
N GLU A 59 18.54 -10.59 1.17
CA GLU A 59 19.81 -10.90 1.80
C GLU A 59 20.09 -10.03 3.03
N GLN A 60 19.92 -8.72 2.90
CA GLN A 60 20.28 -7.76 3.95
C GLN A 60 19.20 -7.58 5.02
N ASN A 61 17.92 -7.66 4.64
CA ASN A 61 16.79 -7.39 5.53
C ASN A 61 15.62 -8.31 5.21
N PRO A 62 15.76 -9.64 5.42
CA PRO A 62 14.68 -10.57 5.20
C PRO A 62 13.53 -10.34 6.17
N VAL A 63 12.32 -10.72 5.77
CA VAL A 63 11.26 -10.97 6.74
C VAL A 63 11.59 -12.24 7.53
N ILE A 64 11.40 -12.16 8.84
CA ILE A 64 11.39 -13.29 9.77
C ILE A 64 10.01 -13.33 10.41
N PRO A 65 9.31 -14.48 10.41
CA PRO A 65 8.04 -14.64 11.12
C PRO A 65 8.12 -14.18 12.57
N TYR A 66 7.07 -13.51 13.04
CA TYR A 66 6.99 -12.90 14.37
C TYR A 66 6.70 -13.93 15.47
N HIS A 67 6.10 -15.05 15.09
CA HIS A 67 5.71 -16.10 16.00
C HIS A 67 5.89 -17.47 15.35
N TRP A 68 6.56 -18.38 16.07
CA TRP A 68 6.82 -19.75 15.62
C TRP A 68 5.91 -20.71 16.39
N GLY A 69 4.63 -20.63 16.09
CA GLY A 69 3.59 -21.36 16.81
C GLY A 69 3.71 -22.87 16.70
N LYS A 70 3.42 -23.56 17.80
CA LYS A 70 3.33 -25.02 17.86
C LYS A 70 2.17 -25.51 16.99
N ASN A 71 2.39 -26.63 16.32
CA ASN A 71 1.35 -27.26 15.50
C ASN A 71 0.21 -27.78 16.37
N GLN A 72 -1.03 -27.43 16.03
CA GLN A 72 -2.24 -27.84 16.74
C GLN A 72 -3.45 -27.85 15.81
N ARG A 73 -4.58 -28.42 16.25
CA ARG A 73 -5.82 -28.41 15.45
C ARG A 73 -6.38 -26.99 15.34
N GLY A 74 -6.93 -26.66 14.18
CA GLY A 74 -7.49 -25.34 13.88
C GLY A 74 -6.51 -24.43 13.14
N MET A 75 -6.89 -23.16 12.92
CA MET A 75 -6.06 -22.20 12.16
C MET A 75 -5.09 -21.39 13.04
N GLN A 76 -5.24 -21.47 14.37
CA GLN A 76 -4.55 -20.59 15.31
C GLN A 76 -3.46 -21.36 16.04
N ALA A 77 -2.33 -20.70 16.29
CA ALA A 77 -1.24 -21.23 17.10
C ALA A 77 -0.92 -20.25 18.23
N ARG A 78 -1.43 -20.52 19.43
CA ARG A 78 -1.33 -19.62 20.59
C ARG A 78 -0.06 -19.84 21.42
N GLU A 79 0.46 -21.06 21.41
CA GLU A 79 1.67 -21.45 22.13
C GLU A 79 2.85 -21.42 21.16
N GLU A 80 3.96 -20.79 21.56
CA GLU A 80 5.19 -20.78 20.78
C GLU A 80 5.91 -22.12 20.93
N SER A 81 6.49 -22.63 19.85
CA SER A 81 7.24 -23.88 19.87
C SER A 81 8.56 -23.71 20.61
N GLU A 82 8.94 -24.69 21.44
CA GLU A 82 10.28 -24.77 22.02
C GLU A 82 11.38 -24.84 20.94
N GLN A 83 11.02 -25.27 19.72
CA GLN A 83 11.91 -25.39 18.56
C GLN A 83 12.02 -24.09 17.72
N LYS A 84 11.49 -22.96 18.20
CA LYS A 84 11.43 -21.70 17.44
C LYS A 84 12.78 -21.22 16.91
N GLU A 85 13.86 -21.36 17.70
CA GLU A 85 15.19 -20.90 17.27
C GLU A 85 15.74 -21.80 16.16
N ALA A 86 15.56 -23.12 16.27
CA ALA A 86 15.92 -24.06 15.20
C ALA A 86 15.09 -23.79 13.92
N ALA A 87 13.79 -23.54 14.06
CA ALA A 87 12.92 -23.20 12.93
C ALA A 87 13.34 -21.89 12.24
N LYS A 88 13.69 -20.87 13.02
CA LYS A 88 14.23 -19.60 12.51
C LYS A 88 15.56 -19.77 11.80
N GLU A 89 16.44 -20.61 12.33
CA GLU A 89 17.72 -20.94 11.68
C GLU A 89 17.49 -21.63 10.33
N ILE A 90 16.60 -22.64 10.28
CA ILE A 90 16.21 -23.32 9.04
C ILE A 90 15.64 -22.31 8.03
N TRP A 91 14.73 -21.43 8.46
CA TRP A 91 14.16 -20.38 7.61
C TRP A 91 15.22 -19.48 6.96
N LEU A 92 16.20 -19.05 7.75
CA LEU A 92 17.30 -18.22 7.26
C LEU A 92 18.29 -18.99 6.37
N LYS A 93 18.49 -20.29 6.61
CA LYS A 93 19.28 -21.18 5.74
C LYS A 93 18.57 -21.42 4.41
N THR A 94 17.28 -21.73 4.43
CA THR A 94 16.46 -21.92 3.21
C THR A 94 16.47 -20.67 2.34
N ARG A 95 16.41 -19.47 2.95
CA ARG A 95 16.56 -18.20 2.24
C ARG A 95 17.83 -18.16 1.39
N LEU A 96 18.98 -18.58 1.94
CA LEU A 96 20.26 -18.56 1.23
C LEU A 96 20.24 -19.50 0.03
N ALA A 97 19.67 -20.70 0.19
CA ALA A 97 19.49 -21.63 -0.93
C ALA A 97 18.55 -21.08 -2.02
N VAL A 98 17.49 -20.37 -1.64
CA VAL A 98 16.59 -19.73 -2.60
C VAL A 98 17.25 -18.53 -3.29
N LEU A 99 18.05 -17.75 -2.57
CA LEU A 99 18.86 -16.66 -3.15
C LEU A 99 19.85 -17.20 -4.20
N GLU A 100 20.48 -18.34 -3.92
CA GLU A 100 21.33 -19.04 -4.89
C GLU A 100 20.56 -19.41 -6.17
N GLY A 101 19.41 -20.08 -6.03
CA GLY A 101 18.57 -20.41 -7.18
C GLY A 101 18.06 -19.18 -7.93
N ALA A 102 17.74 -18.10 -7.23
CA ALA A 102 17.34 -16.84 -7.85
C ALA A 102 18.48 -16.21 -8.67
N ARG A 103 19.73 -16.29 -8.19
CA ARG A 103 20.91 -15.81 -8.93
C ARG A 103 21.14 -16.63 -10.19
N GLN A 104 21.07 -17.95 -10.11
CA GLN A 104 21.22 -18.83 -11.27
C GLN A 104 20.14 -18.55 -12.32
N LEU A 105 18.87 -18.39 -11.92
CA LEU A 105 17.81 -18.01 -12.85
C LEU A 105 18.03 -16.62 -13.45
N HIS A 106 18.56 -15.68 -12.67
CA HIS A 106 18.89 -14.35 -13.16
C HIS A 106 20.01 -14.38 -14.22
N GLU A 107 21.06 -15.17 -14.00
CA GLU A 107 22.17 -15.39 -14.93
C GLU A 107 21.71 -16.05 -16.23
N LEU A 108 20.73 -16.96 -16.15
CA LEU A 108 20.05 -17.54 -17.32
C LEU A 108 19.14 -16.55 -18.06
N GLY A 109 19.02 -15.30 -17.58
CA GLY A 109 18.18 -14.27 -18.21
C GLY A 109 16.68 -14.43 -17.94
N ILE A 110 16.28 -15.24 -16.95
CA ILE A 110 14.87 -15.42 -16.63
C ILE A 110 14.27 -14.13 -16.08
N HIS A 111 13.11 -13.76 -16.63
CA HIS A 111 12.47 -12.49 -16.31
C HIS A 111 12.07 -12.38 -14.82
N LYS A 112 12.23 -11.17 -14.26
CA LYS A 112 11.89 -10.81 -12.86
C LYS A 112 10.50 -11.22 -12.39
N GLN A 113 9.54 -11.37 -13.30
CA GLN A 113 8.18 -11.82 -12.96
C GLN A 113 8.13 -13.24 -12.39
N VAL A 114 9.13 -14.07 -12.72
CA VAL A 114 9.27 -15.45 -12.20
C VAL A 114 10.26 -15.44 -11.04
N VAL A 115 11.47 -14.91 -11.26
CA VAL A 115 12.55 -14.99 -10.27
C VAL A 115 12.16 -14.34 -8.94
N ASN A 116 11.53 -13.16 -8.98
CA ASN A 116 11.13 -12.47 -7.74
C ASN A 116 10.00 -13.20 -7.00
N ARG A 117 9.28 -14.17 -7.59
CA ARG A 117 8.22 -14.90 -6.88
C ARG A 117 8.79 -15.88 -5.85
N MET A 118 9.91 -16.51 -6.15
CA MET A 118 10.58 -17.45 -5.24
C MET A 118 11.04 -16.77 -3.95
N LEU A 119 11.33 -15.48 -4.04
CA LEU A 119 11.85 -14.67 -2.94
C LEU A 119 10.74 -14.11 -2.03
N GLU A 120 9.45 -14.17 -2.43
CA GLU A 120 8.32 -13.54 -1.72
C GLU A 120 8.20 -13.91 -0.23
N PRO A 121 8.52 -15.13 0.23
CA PRO A 121 8.46 -15.47 1.67
C PRO A 121 9.32 -14.55 2.56
N TRP A 122 10.42 -14.00 2.03
CA TRP A 122 11.35 -13.14 2.78
C TRP A 122 11.24 -11.65 2.41
N MET A 123 10.27 -11.27 1.58
CA MET A 123 10.12 -9.89 1.12
C MET A 123 9.31 -9.03 2.06
N TRP A 124 9.80 -7.81 2.28
CA TRP A 124 8.94 -6.70 2.68
C TRP A 124 8.25 -6.13 1.45
N MET A 125 6.98 -5.78 1.56
CA MET A 125 6.26 -5.07 0.52
C MET A 125 5.76 -3.72 1.01
N GLN A 126 5.48 -2.83 0.07
CA GLN A 126 4.97 -1.49 0.36
C GLN A 126 3.63 -1.28 -0.32
N THR A 127 2.74 -0.58 0.37
CA THR A 127 1.42 -0.24 -0.14
C THR A 127 0.99 1.16 0.27
N VAL A 128 0.20 1.79 -0.59
CA VAL A 128 -0.65 2.92 -0.23
C VAL A 128 -2.06 2.40 -0.04
N VAL A 129 -2.70 2.78 1.07
CA VAL A 129 -4.06 2.35 1.43
C VAL A 129 -4.87 3.57 1.83
N SER A 130 -6.04 3.76 1.21
CA SER A 130 -6.99 4.82 1.58
C SER A 130 -8.31 4.21 2.02
N SER A 131 -8.91 4.77 3.08
CA SER A 131 -10.26 4.40 3.50
C SER A 131 -10.91 5.43 4.42
N THR A 132 -12.24 5.44 4.39
CA THR A 132 -13.09 6.08 5.41
C THR A 132 -13.55 5.11 6.48
N GLU A 133 -13.28 3.81 6.33
CA GLU A 133 -13.78 2.75 7.20
C GLU A 133 -12.66 1.82 7.66
N TRP A 134 -12.29 1.92 8.94
CA TRP A 134 -11.20 1.14 9.54
C TRP A 134 -11.68 0.14 10.59
N ASP A 135 -12.86 0.36 11.18
CA ASP A 135 -13.35 -0.37 12.35
C ASP A 135 -13.41 -1.88 12.15
N ASN A 136 -13.98 -2.34 11.04
CA ASN A 136 -14.07 -3.77 10.79
C ASN A 136 -12.69 -4.41 10.58
N PHE A 137 -11.77 -3.72 9.90
CA PHE A 137 -10.39 -4.19 9.75
C PHE A 137 -9.73 -4.30 11.12
N LEU A 138 -9.80 -3.25 11.95
CA LEU A 138 -9.19 -3.23 13.27
C LEU A 138 -9.79 -4.28 14.19
N ARG A 139 -11.11 -4.46 14.21
CA ARG A 139 -11.77 -5.47 15.04
C ARG A 139 -11.38 -6.90 14.65
N LEU A 140 -11.22 -7.19 13.36
CA LEU A 140 -10.84 -8.52 12.87
C LEU A 140 -9.34 -8.78 13.01
N ARG A 141 -8.51 -7.75 12.79
CA ARG A 141 -7.06 -7.91 12.59
C ARG A 141 -6.26 -7.49 13.81
N ASN A 142 -6.70 -6.54 14.63
CA ASN A 142 -6.18 -6.33 15.97
C ASN A 142 -6.88 -7.26 16.98
N HIS A 143 -6.86 -8.56 16.70
CA HIS A 143 -7.44 -9.61 17.52
C HIS A 143 -6.36 -10.66 17.86
N PRO A 144 -6.37 -11.30 19.04
CA PRO A 144 -5.39 -12.33 19.40
C PRO A 144 -5.35 -13.55 18.46
N ASP A 145 -6.47 -13.87 17.81
CA ASP A 145 -6.56 -14.94 16.80
C ASP A 145 -6.26 -14.46 15.37
N ALA A 146 -5.75 -13.23 15.18
CA ALA A 146 -5.21 -12.84 13.88
C ALA A 146 -3.78 -13.37 13.73
N GLN A 147 -3.34 -13.61 12.49
CA GLN A 147 -1.94 -13.93 12.23
C GLN A 147 -1.05 -12.81 12.85
N PRO A 148 0.02 -13.14 13.60
CA PRO A 148 0.78 -12.15 14.36
C PRO A 148 1.32 -10.96 13.56
N GLU A 149 1.78 -11.17 12.32
CA GLU A 149 2.23 -10.09 11.44
C GLU A 149 1.06 -9.16 11.05
N MET A 150 -0.12 -9.72 10.76
CA MET A 150 -1.32 -8.94 10.45
C MET A 150 -1.83 -8.19 11.69
N GLN A 151 -1.72 -8.79 12.87
CA GLN A 151 -2.06 -8.12 14.14
C GLN A 151 -1.13 -6.95 14.42
N ALA A 152 0.18 -7.14 14.23
CA ALA A 152 1.15 -6.06 14.37
C ALA A 152 0.83 -4.91 13.40
N LEU A 153 0.47 -5.22 12.15
CA LEU A 153 0.07 -4.21 11.16
C LEU A 153 -1.20 -3.47 11.60
N ALA A 154 -2.20 -4.19 12.12
CA ALA A 154 -3.44 -3.57 12.59
C ALA A 154 -3.21 -2.64 13.79
N LYS A 155 -2.35 -3.04 14.75
CA LYS A 155 -1.94 -2.19 15.88
C LYS A 155 -1.22 -0.93 15.42
N LEU A 156 -0.31 -1.06 14.44
CA LEU A 156 0.37 0.09 13.83
C LEU A 156 -0.63 1.05 13.17
N ILE A 157 -1.57 0.52 12.38
CA ILE A 157 -2.61 1.33 11.73
C ILE A 157 -3.49 2.03 12.77
N GLN A 158 -3.94 1.32 13.81
CA GLN A 158 -4.72 1.91 14.88
C GLN A 158 -3.98 3.07 15.54
N HIS A 159 -2.71 2.87 15.91
CA HIS A 159 -1.89 3.92 16.48
C HIS A 159 -1.80 5.15 15.58
N LEU A 160 -1.52 4.96 14.29
CA LEU A 160 -1.46 6.06 13.31
C LEU A 160 -2.79 6.84 13.21
N LEU A 161 -3.93 6.13 13.27
CA LEU A 161 -5.26 6.76 13.22
C LEU A 161 -5.57 7.54 14.50
N GLU A 162 -5.15 7.04 15.66
CA GLU A 162 -5.42 7.65 16.97
C GLU A 162 -4.52 8.86 17.26
N THR A 163 -3.26 8.83 16.80
CA THR A 163 -2.30 9.90 17.11
C THR A 163 -2.26 11.03 16.08
N HIS A 164 -2.76 10.80 14.87
CA HIS A 164 -2.76 11.83 13.82
C HIS A 164 -4.02 12.69 13.91
N GLU A 165 -3.84 14.01 13.83
CA GLU A 165 -4.94 14.98 13.80
C GLU A 165 -5.38 15.25 12.36
N PRO A 166 -6.68 15.07 12.01
CA PRO A 166 -7.14 15.25 10.65
C PRO A 166 -7.24 16.74 10.26
N THR A 167 -6.88 17.06 9.02
CA THR A 167 -7.05 18.42 8.49
C THR A 167 -8.48 18.63 7.98
N PRO A 168 -9.20 19.69 8.39
CA PRO A 168 -10.50 20.02 7.83
C PRO A 168 -10.42 20.32 6.33
N VAL A 169 -11.38 19.82 5.55
CA VAL A 169 -11.47 20.05 4.10
C VAL A 169 -12.88 20.50 3.75
N ALA A 170 -13.01 21.66 3.10
CA ALA A 170 -14.30 22.21 2.72
C ALA A 170 -14.98 21.40 1.61
N VAL A 171 -16.30 21.59 1.44
CA VAL A 171 -17.04 20.95 0.34
C VAL A 171 -16.49 21.43 -1.00
N GLY A 172 -16.20 20.50 -1.92
CA GLY A 172 -15.56 20.77 -3.21
C GLY A 172 -14.03 20.81 -3.17
N ASP A 173 -13.42 20.87 -1.98
CA ASP A 173 -11.97 20.72 -1.81
C ASP A 173 -11.55 19.23 -1.79
N TRP A 174 -10.24 18.98 -1.79
CA TRP A 174 -9.69 17.67 -2.12
C TRP A 174 -8.71 17.11 -1.08
N HIS A 175 -8.88 15.81 -0.81
CA HIS A 175 -7.89 14.94 -0.18
C HIS A 175 -6.80 14.60 -1.19
N LEU A 176 -5.57 15.07 -0.96
CA LEU A 176 -4.44 14.97 -1.89
C LEU A 176 -3.22 14.32 -1.19
N PRO A 177 -3.13 12.98 -1.15
CA PRO A 177 -1.96 12.29 -0.60
C PRO A 177 -0.64 12.74 -1.22
N TYR A 178 0.41 12.87 -0.41
CA TYR A 178 1.74 13.33 -0.81
C TYR A 178 1.85 14.76 -1.37
N ILE A 179 0.83 15.60 -1.25
CA ILE A 179 0.91 17.02 -1.63
C ILE A 179 1.02 17.87 -0.37
N ASP A 180 2.10 18.63 -0.24
CA ASP A 180 2.32 19.52 0.89
C ASP A 180 1.71 20.93 0.69
N PRO A 181 1.62 21.76 1.75
CA PRO A 181 1.04 23.10 1.64
C PRO A 181 1.77 24.04 0.68
N THR A 182 3.10 23.90 0.52
CA THR A 182 3.90 24.72 -0.39
C THR A 182 3.54 24.38 -1.84
N GLU A 183 3.42 23.09 -2.15
CA GLU A 183 3.00 22.63 -3.48
C GLU A 183 1.57 23.10 -3.82
N ARG A 184 0.65 23.13 -2.85
CA ARG A 184 -0.71 23.68 -3.04
C ARG A 184 -0.73 25.17 -3.40
N GLN A 185 0.31 25.92 -3.03
CA GLN A 185 0.44 27.35 -3.39
C GLN A 185 1.14 27.54 -4.74
N GLN A 186 2.04 26.62 -5.10
CA GLN A 186 2.85 26.72 -6.30
C GLN A 186 2.16 26.19 -7.55
N TYR A 187 1.29 25.18 -7.41
CA TYR A 187 0.65 24.48 -8.51
C TYR A 187 -0.87 24.67 -8.49
N SER A 188 -1.49 24.55 -9.66
CA SER A 188 -2.94 24.51 -9.76
C SER A 188 -3.51 23.28 -9.04
N LEU A 189 -4.78 23.35 -8.63
CA LEU A 189 -5.47 22.22 -8.02
C LEU A 189 -5.48 20.98 -8.94
N GLU A 190 -5.57 21.18 -10.25
CA GLU A 190 -5.52 20.08 -11.23
C GLU A 190 -4.14 19.41 -11.25
N GLU A 191 -3.05 20.18 -11.32
CA GLU A 191 -1.69 19.65 -11.24
C GLU A 191 -1.44 18.92 -9.92
N CYS A 192 -1.89 19.46 -8.78
CA CYS A 192 -1.76 18.78 -7.49
C CYS A 192 -2.48 17.42 -7.47
N LYS A 193 -3.67 17.31 -8.09
CA LYS A 193 -4.38 16.02 -8.22
C LYS A 193 -3.53 15.03 -9.01
N TYR A 194 -3.00 15.45 -10.16
CA TYR A 194 -2.22 14.59 -11.04
C TYR A 194 -0.90 14.14 -10.39
N MET A 195 -0.22 15.06 -9.72
CA MET A 195 0.97 14.76 -8.93
C MET A 195 0.68 13.76 -7.80
N SER A 196 -0.43 13.95 -7.08
CA SER A 196 -0.85 13.06 -6.00
C SER A 196 -1.11 11.64 -6.50
N VAL A 197 -1.83 11.50 -7.61
CA VAL A 197 -2.09 10.21 -8.28
C VAL A 197 -0.78 9.53 -8.67
N ALA A 198 0.13 10.25 -9.33
CA ALA A 198 1.42 9.71 -9.76
C ALA A 198 2.26 9.21 -8.58
N ARG A 199 2.28 9.97 -7.47
CA ARG A 199 3.00 9.59 -6.24
C ARG A 199 2.37 8.38 -5.54
N CYS A 200 1.04 8.26 -5.53
CA CYS A 200 0.35 7.05 -5.09
C CYS A 200 0.70 5.83 -5.95
N ALA A 201 0.74 6.01 -7.28
CA ALA A 201 1.05 4.94 -8.24
C ALA A 201 2.47 4.39 -8.09
N ARG A 202 3.44 5.26 -7.79
CA ARG A 202 4.84 4.84 -7.64
C ARG A 202 5.10 3.95 -6.44
N VAL A 203 4.17 3.89 -5.47
CA VAL A 203 4.26 3.14 -4.21
C VAL A 203 5.71 2.93 -3.80
N SER A 204 6.29 3.86 -3.07
CA SER A 204 7.63 3.79 -2.47
C SER A 204 8.88 3.82 -3.37
N TYR A 205 8.78 3.81 -4.70
CA TYR A 205 9.99 3.80 -5.55
C TYR A 205 10.87 5.05 -5.42
N TYR A 206 10.36 6.16 -4.87
CA TYR A 206 11.09 7.42 -4.71
C TYR A 206 11.32 7.86 -3.26
N LEU A 207 10.64 7.30 -2.26
CA LEU A 207 10.54 7.95 -0.95
C LEU A 207 11.29 7.26 0.20
N ARG A 208 12.08 6.21 -0.06
CA ARG A 208 12.90 5.60 1.01
C ARG A 208 14.12 6.45 1.39
N ASP A 209 14.66 7.24 0.46
CA ASP A 209 15.85 8.07 0.70
C ASP A 209 15.49 9.58 0.80
N GLY A 210 14.22 9.91 1.02
CA GLY A 210 13.74 11.30 1.13
C GLY A 210 13.76 12.11 -0.16
N GLN A 211 14.14 11.52 -1.30
CA GLN A 211 14.14 12.20 -2.59
C GLN A 211 12.70 12.37 -3.11
N ARG A 212 12.27 13.62 -3.25
CA ARG A 212 10.98 13.93 -3.88
C ARG A 212 11.07 13.61 -5.37
N SER A 213 10.00 13.05 -5.94
CA SER A 213 9.88 13.01 -7.39
C SER A 213 9.75 14.43 -7.93
N ASP A 214 10.32 14.68 -9.11
CA ASP A 214 10.17 15.97 -9.77
C ASP A 214 8.72 16.12 -10.27
N PRO A 215 8.09 17.29 -10.10
CA PRO A 215 6.71 17.52 -10.53
C PRO A 215 6.46 17.24 -12.02
N ALA A 216 7.44 17.50 -12.90
CA ALA A 216 7.30 17.22 -14.33
C ALA A 216 7.15 15.72 -14.61
N SER A 217 7.94 14.86 -13.97
CA SER A 217 7.81 13.40 -14.11
C SER A 217 6.53 12.86 -13.46
N ASP A 218 6.01 13.53 -12.43
CA ASP A 218 4.73 13.21 -11.82
C ASP A 218 3.58 13.44 -12.82
N LEU A 219 3.53 14.61 -13.44
CA LEU A 219 2.54 14.94 -14.47
C LEU A 219 2.66 13.99 -15.67
N ALA A 220 3.88 13.72 -16.15
CA ALA A 220 4.10 12.77 -17.24
C ALA A 220 3.71 11.33 -16.88
N LEU A 221 3.84 10.92 -15.62
CA LEU A 221 3.34 9.62 -15.16
C LEU A 221 1.81 9.61 -15.10
N TYR A 222 1.16 10.68 -14.62
CA TYR A 222 -0.29 10.79 -14.63
C TYR A 222 -0.86 10.60 -16.04
N GLU A 223 -0.33 11.34 -17.02
CA GLU A 223 -0.77 11.23 -18.42
C GLU A 223 -0.64 9.81 -18.97
N ARG A 224 0.45 9.11 -18.64
CA ARG A 224 0.61 7.69 -19.05
C ARG A 224 -0.38 6.76 -18.37
N LEU A 225 -0.81 7.04 -17.15
CA LEU A 225 -1.77 6.20 -16.42
C LEU A 225 -3.20 6.46 -16.90
N ALA A 226 -3.60 7.74 -16.92
CA ALA A 226 -4.95 8.17 -17.27
C ALA A 226 -5.19 8.21 -18.79
N GLY A 227 -4.15 8.30 -19.61
CA GLY A 227 -4.24 8.29 -21.08
C GLY A 227 -3.93 6.93 -21.73
N ALA A 228 -3.56 5.90 -20.96
CA ALA A 228 -3.36 4.55 -21.51
C ALA A 228 -4.67 3.90 -21.95
N GLU A 229 -4.56 2.94 -22.87
CA GLU A 229 -5.66 2.06 -23.27
C GLU A 229 -5.27 0.59 -23.00
N PRO A 230 -5.84 -0.05 -21.97
CA PRO A 230 -6.80 0.48 -20.99
C PRO A 230 -6.16 1.42 -19.96
N LYS A 231 -6.95 2.37 -19.44
CA LYS A 231 -6.50 3.29 -18.38
C LYS A 231 -6.11 2.55 -17.10
N HIS A 232 -5.04 3.00 -16.46
CA HIS A 232 -4.58 2.50 -15.16
C HIS A 232 -5.20 3.31 -14.01
N LEU A 233 -6.45 3.01 -13.67
CA LEU A 233 -7.26 3.87 -12.80
C LEU A 233 -7.11 3.66 -11.29
N SER A 234 -6.50 2.57 -10.83
CA SER A 234 -6.38 2.28 -9.40
C SER A 234 -5.72 3.40 -8.58
N PRO A 235 -4.66 4.10 -9.06
CA PRO A 235 -4.08 5.20 -8.30
C PRO A 235 -4.99 6.43 -8.14
N LEU A 236 -5.99 6.59 -9.00
CA LEU A 236 -6.94 7.69 -8.94
C LEU A 236 -8.00 7.49 -7.85
N GLU A 237 -8.02 6.34 -7.19
CA GLU A 237 -8.91 6.04 -6.07
C GLU A 237 -8.45 6.67 -4.74
N HIS A 238 -7.18 7.07 -4.65
CA HIS A 238 -6.61 7.68 -3.44
C HIS A 238 -6.89 9.19 -3.34
N VAL A 239 -7.16 9.84 -4.47
CA VAL A 239 -7.46 11.27 -4.57
C VAL A 239 -8.95 11.47 -4.60
N ALA A 240 -9.53 12.26 -3.68
CA ALA A 240 -10.97 12.38 -3.55
C ALA A 240 -11.45 13.79 -3.17
N GLU A 241 -12.61 14.17 -3.72
CA GLU A 241 -13.33 15.40 -3.45
C GLU A 241 -14.20 15.24 -2.20
N CYS A 242 -14.22 16.25 -1.34
CA CYS A 242 -15.11 16.33 -0.19
C CYS A 242 -16.53 16.68 -0.64
N MET A 243 -17.48 15.77 -0.40
CA MET A 243 -18.87 15.95 -0.82
C MET A 243 -19.73 16.66 0.24
N GLY A 244 -19.25 16.75 1.48
CA GLY A 244 -19.98 17.41 2.57
C GLY A 244 -21.18 16.63 3.12
N ASP A 245 -21.32 15.36 2.75
CA ASP A 245 -22.41 14.48 3.16
C ASP A 245 -21.88 13.17 3.78
N ARG A 246 -22.79 12.23 4.05
CA ARG A 246 -22.47 10.87 4.55
C ARG A 246 -22.94 9.79 3.57
N GLN A 247 -23.06 10.11 2.29
CA GLN A 247 -23.46 9.15 1.25
C GLN A 247 -22.27 8.29 0.83
N SER A 248 -22.53 7.08 0.35
CA SER A 248 -21.49 6.22 -0.20
C SER A 248 -21.15 6.60 -1.64
N TYR A 249 -19.86 6.78 -1.90
CA TYR A 249 -19.28 6.98 -3.22
C TYR A 249 -18.27 5.86 -3.48
N ALA A 250 -18.74 4.81 -4.17
CA ALA A 250 -18.03 3.53 -4.26
C ALA A 250 -17.68 2.97 -2.86
N ASN A 251 -16.39 2.83 -2.53
CA ASN A 251 -15.94 2.30 -1.25
C ASN A 251 -15.70 3.36 -0.17
N PHE A 252 -15.84 4.65 -0.47
CA PHE A 252 -15.74 5.73 0.53
C PHE A 252 -17.10 6.30 0.90
N VAL A 253 -17.18 6.90 2.08
CA VAL A 253 -18.36 7.65 2.55
C VAL A 253 -18.04 9.14 2.52
N GLY A 254 -18.88 9.99 1.93
CA GLY A 254 -18.71 11.46 1.91
C GLY A 254 -17.55 11.98 1.05
N TRP A 255 -16.85 11.10 0.32
CA TRP A 255 -15.68 11.43 -0.49
C TRP A 255 -15.76 10.80 -1.87
N ARG A 256 -15.75 11.60 -2.93
CA ARG A 256 -15.86 11.12 -4.32
C ARG A 256 -14.49 11.05 -4.98
N GLN A 257 -14.07 9.84 -5.35
CA GLN A 257 -12.76 9.57 -5.93
C GLN A 257 -12.57 10.19 -7.33
N LEU A 258 -11.36 10.64 -7.63
CA LEU A 258 -10.98 11.21 -8.94
C LEU A 258 -11.24 10.23 -10.09
N ARG A 259 -11.07 8.92 -9.84
CA ARG A 259 -11.36 7.84 -10.77
C ARG A 259 -12.72 8.01 -11.49
N TYR A 260 -13.75 8.40 -10.75
CA TYR A 260 -15.11 8.53 -11.30
C TYR A 260 -15.21 9.57 -12.43
N PHE A 261 -14.44 10.65 -12.33
CA PHE A 261 -14.42 11.70 -13.34
C PHE A 261 -13.71 11.22 -14.61
N GLU A 262 -12.62 10.48 -14.46
CA GLU A 262 -11.82 9.97 -15.57
C GLU A 262 -12.48 8.82 -16.35
N GLU A 263 -13.25 7.96 -15.67
CA GLU A 263 -14.06 6.94 -16.33
C GLU A 263 -15.15 7.56 -17.21
N ARG A 264 -15.77 8.65 -16.74
CA ARG A 264 -16.84 9.34 -17.47
C ARG A 264 -16.35 10.12 -18.68
N LYS A 265 -15.12 10.66 -18.65
CA LYS A 265 -14.49 11.30 -19.82
C LYS A 265 -14.32 10.31 -20.99
N SER A 266 -14.10 9.03 -20.69
CA SER A 266 -13.97 7.95 -21.70
C SER A 266 -15.31 7.40 -22.20
N ALA A 267 -16.42 7.70 -21.52
CA ALA A 267 -17.76 7.29 -21.91
C ALA A 267 -18.33 8.23 -22.99
N SER A 268 -17.59 8.41 -24.10
CA SER A 268 -18.21 8.84 -25.36
C SER A 268 -19.16 7.72 -25.80
N PRO A 269 -20.39 8.01 -26.28
CA PRO A 269 -21.36 6.97 -26.58
C PRO A 269 -20.74 5.99 -27.59
N ARG A 270 -20.63 4.73 -27.19
CA ARG A 270 -20.33 3.65 -28.13
C ARG A 270 -21.39 3.75 -29.24
N LYS A 271 -20.95 4.11 -30.44
CA LYS A 271 -21.78 4.02 -31.65
C LYS A 271 -22.16 2.57 -31.91
#